data_AF-A0A6V7QI12-F1
#
_entry.id   AF-A0A6V7QI12-F1
#
_cell.length_a   1.000
_cell.length_b   1.000
_cell.length_c   1.000
_cell.angle_alpha   90.00
_cell.angle_beta   90.00
_cell.angle_gamma   90.00
#
_symmetry.space_group_name_H-M   'P 1'
#
loop_
_entity.id
_entity.type
_entity.pdbx_description
1 polymer ?
#
loop_
_entity_poly.entity_id
_entity_poly.type
_entity_poly.pdbx_seq_one_letter_code
_entity_poly.pdbx_strand_id
1 'polypeptide(L)'
;MAFREQALRLILDLSSTVITLLPHQNSLILHAFMDLFCSFVRVNLFSDKIPRKMILQLYNLLHYMLKGGRDCEFYHRLVQFVDSYDPPVKGLQEDLNFVSPRIGEVLEAIGPVIFLSTDTKKLRNEGFLSPFHPRYPDILTNSAHPMRAQDLANVTSYREWVVLGYLVCPDELLRVTSIDIAMVHPV
;
A
#
# COMPACT_ATOMS: atom_id res chain seq x y z
N MET A 1 3.99 6.45 -16.71
CA MET A 1 5.40 6.89 -16.70
C MET A 1 5.61 8.11 -15.79
N ALA A 2 5.13 9.32 -16.13
CA ALA A 2 5.37 10.51 -15.30
C ALA A 2 4.91 10.36 -13.84
N PHE A 3 3.70 9.81 -13.61
CA PHE A 3 3.24 9.48 -12.26
C PHE A 3 4.18 8.51 -11.54
N ARG A 4 4.67 7.46 -12.24
CA ARG A 4 5.61 6.48 -11.68
C ARG A 4 6.90 7.16 -11.22
N GLU A 5 7.50 8.00 -12.05
CA GLU A 5 8.75 8.71 -11.72
C GLU A 5 8.59 9.60 -10.49
N GLN A 6 7.54 10.42 -10.44
CA GLN A 6 7.32 11.35 -9.33
C GLN A 6 6.93 10.62 -8.04
N ALA A 7 6.04 9.63 -8.12
CA ALA A 7 5.62 8.84 -6.97
C ALA A 7 6.78 8.01 -6.41
N LEU A 8 7.55 7.33 -7.28
CA LEU A 8 8.69 6.52 -6.85
C LEU A 8 9.74 7.39 -6.16
N ARG A 9 10.05 8.58 -6.70
CA ARG A 9 10.95 9.53 -6.06
C ARG A 9 10.47 9.90 -4.66
N LEU A 10 9.20 10.26 -4.51
CA LEU A 10 8.65 10.66 -3.21
C LEU A 10 8.61 9.49 -2.20
N ILE A 11 8.26 8.29 -2.66
CA ILE A 11 8.29 7.07 -1.84
C ILE A 11 9.72 6.80 -1.37
N LEU A 12 10.72 6.91 -2.26
CA LEU A 12 12.13 6.72 -1.91
C LEU A 12 12.59 7.75 -0.89
N ASP A 13 12.33 9.03 -1.14
CA ASP A 13 12.70 10.13 -0.24
C ASP A 13 12.10 9.90 1.16
N LEU A 14 10.80 9.58 1.26
CA LEU A 14 10.13 9.30 2.53
C LEU A 14 10.66 8.04 3.22
N SER A 15 10.93 6.97 2.47
CA SER A 15 11.44 5.71 3.01
C SER A 15 12.82 5.86 3.65
N SER A 16 13.65 6.74 3.07
CA SER A 16 15.02 7.05 3.53
C SER A 16 15.08 7.98 4.74
N THR A 17 13.94 8.57 5.15
CA THR A 17 13.91 9.40 6.36
C THR A 17 14.21 8.57 7.60
N VAL A 18 14.84 9.17 8.62
CA VAL A 18 15.16 8.48 9.89
C VAL A 18 13.90 8.25 10.75
N ILE A 19 12.79 8.94 10.44
CA ILE A 19 11.56 8.89 11.23
C ILE A 19 10.91 7.51 11.10
N THR A 20 10.66 6.85 12.23
CA THR A 20 9.87 5.61 12.25
C THR A 20 8.41 5.91 11.93
N LEU A 21 7.82 5.16 11.01
CA LEU A 21 6.41 5.33 10.64
C LEU A 21 5.51 4.47 11.55
N LEU A 22 4.92 5.08 12.58
CA LEU A 22 4.05 4.40 13.54
C LEU A 22 2.62 4.95 13.51
N PRO A 23 1.58 4.09 13.56
CA PRO A 23 0.17 4.52 13.50
C PRO A 23 -0.21 5.57 14.53
N HIS A 24 0.34 5.46 15.74
CA HIS A 24 -0.02 6.29 16.89
C HIS A 24 0.80 7.59 16.98
N GLN A 25 1.98 7.65 16.36
CA GLN A 25 2.90 8.79 16.47
C GLN A 25 2.75 9.76 15.31
N ASN A 26 2.59 9.23 14.10
CA ASN A 26 2.62 10.01 12.87
C ASN A 26 1.62 9.45 11.85
N SER A 27 0.39 9.21 12.32
CA SER A 27 -0.74 8.68 11.54
C SER A 27 -0.89 9.36 10.18
N LEU A 28 -0.91 10.70 10.12
CA LEU A 28 -1.12 11.43 8.88
C LEU A 28 -0.04 11.14 7.82
N ILE A 29 1.23 11.16 8.24
CA ILE A 29 2.36 10.90 7.34
C ILE A 29 2.38 9.42 6.93
N LEU A 30 2.14 8.52 7.87
CA LEU A 30 2.04 7.09 7.61
C LEU A 30 0.96 6.78 6.56
N HIS A 31 -0.25 7.31 6.76
CA HIS A 31 -1.36 7.13 5.83
C HIS A 31 -1.04 7.74 4.47
N ALA A 32 -0.53 8.98 4.41
CA ALA A 32 -0.14 9.59 3.13
C ALA A 32 0.92 8.77 2.37
N PHE A 33 1.92 8.23 3.09
CA PHE A 33 2.96 7.37 2.52
C PHE A 33 2.38 6.05 1.99
N MET A 34 1.61 5.33 2.82
CA MET A 34 1.06 4.03 2.45
C MET A 34 -0.05 4.14 1.40
N ASP A 35 -0.84 5.21 1.40
CA ASP A 35 -1.86 5.44 0.37
C ASP A 35 -1.21 5.76 -0.98
N LEU A 36 -0.10 6.52 -1.00
CA LEU A 36 0.69 6.73 -2.21
C LEU A 36 1.31 5.42 -2.71
N PHE A 37 1.92 4.64 -1.81
CA PHE A 37 2.47 3.31 -2.12
C PHE A 37 1.40 2.39 -2.72
N CYS A 38 0.26 2.24 -2.05
CA CYS A 38 -0.83 1.39 -2.52
C CYS A 38 -1.40 1.91 -3.85
N SER A 39 -1.54 3.21 -4.03
CA SER A 39 -2.00 3.80 -5.30
C SER A 39 -1.01 3.55 -6.43
N PHE A 40 0.30 3.67 -6.17
CA PHE A 40 1.35 3.32 -7.11
C PHE A 40 1.27 1.86 -7.55
N VAL A 41 1.10 0.94 -6.60
CA VAL A 41 0.92 -0.49 -6.88
C VAL A 41 -0.35 -0.73 -7.70
N ARG A 42 -1.50 -0.22 -7.25
CA ARG A 42 -2.80 -0.41 -7.93
C ARG A 42 -2.78 0.09 -9.37
N VAL A 43 -2.25 1.28 -9.64
CA VAL A 43 -2.21 1.85 -10.99
C VAL A 43 -1.44 0.92 -11.94
N ASN A 44 -0.30 0.40 -11.51
CA ASN A 44 0.49 -0.51 -12.33
C ASN A 44 -0.17 -1.89 -12.49
N LEU A 45 -0.82 -2.43 -11.45
CA LEU A 45 -1.60 -3.67 -11.56
C LEU A 45 -2.81 -3.53 -12.50
N PHE A 46 -3.56 -2.43 -12.41
CA PHE A 46 -4.69 -2.17 -13.30
C PHE A 46 -4.25 -1.95 -14.74
N SER A 47 -3.04 -1.44 -14.95
CA SER A 47 -2.48 -1.27 -16.28
C SER A 47 -2.42 -2.61 -17.05
N ASP A 48 -2.34 -3.75 -16.35
CA ASP A 48 -2.37 -5.11 -16.95
C ASP A 48 -3.65 -5.42 -17.71
N LYS A 49 -4.76 -4.83 -17.26
CA LYS A 49 -6.09 -5.08 -17.86
C LYS A 49 -6.29 -4.36 -19.19
N ILE A 50 -5.35 -3.50 -19.56
CA ILE A 50 -5.38 -2.72 -20.80
C ILE A 50 -4.39 -3.36 -21.78
N PRO A 51 -4.73 -3.55 -23.07
CA PRO A 51 -3.80 -4.07 -24.08
C PRO A 51 -2.75 -3.01 -24.47
N ARG A 52 -1.87 -2.65 -23.51
CA ARG A 52 -0.94 -1.51 -23.60
C ARG A 52 -0.08 -1.57 -24.86
N LYS A 53 0.54 -2.71 -25.13
CA LYS A 53 1.43 -2.93 -26.30
C LYS A 53 0.70 -2.67 -27.62
N MET A 54 -0.55 -3.12 -27.75
CA MET A 54 -1.37 -2.90 -28.95
C MET A 54 -1.72 -1.41 -29.13
N ILE A 55 -2.11 -0.72 -28.06
CA ILE A 55 -2.42 0.71 -28.10
C ILE A 55 -1.19 1.52 -28.51
N LEU A 56 -0.01 1.20 -27.96
CA LEU A 56 1.23 1.88 -28.31
C LEU A 56 1.62 1.66 -29.77
N GLN A 57 1.51 0.42 -30.26
CA GLN A 57 1.77 0.09 -31.66
C GLN A 57 0.82 0.84 -32.60
N LEU A 58 -0.48 0.89 -32.28
CA LEU A 58 -1.48 1.62 -33.07
C LEU A 58 -1.19 3.12 -33.10
N TYR A 59 -0.86 3.71 -31.95
CA TYR A 59 -0.47 5.12 -31.87
C TYR A 59 0.74 5.43 -32.76
N ASN A 60 1.80 4.62 -32.67
CA ASN A 60 3.02 4.84 -33.45
C ASN A 60 2.78 4.70 -34.96
N LEU A 61 1.94 3.74 -35.37
CA LEU A 61 1.54 3.58 -36.77
C LEU A 61 0.79 4.81 -37.30
N LEU A 62 -0.21 5.29 -36.56
CA LEU A 62 -1.00 6.47 -36.95
C LEU A 62 -0.14 7.73 -36.96
N HIS A 63 0.73 7.90 -35.97
CA HIS A 63 1.65 9.02 -35.91
C HIS A 63 2.57 9.03 -37.14
N TYR A 64 3.14 7.87 -37.50
CA TYR A 64 3.98 7.72 -38.67
C TYR A 64 3.26 8.11 -39.96
N MET A 65 2.01 7.65 -40.14
CA MET A 65 1.20 7.96 -41.32
C MET A 65 0.84 9.46 -41.44
N LEU A 66 0.55 10.12 -40.32
CA LEU A 66 0.03 11.49 -40.32
C LEU A 66 1.12 12.57 -40.26
N LYS A 67 2.25 12.29 -39.60
CA LYS A 67 3.31 13.28 -39.34
C LYS A 67 4.59 13.02 -40.15
N GLY A 68 4.68 11.91 -40.88
CA GLY A 68 5.80 11.62 -41.78
C GLY A 68 7.11 11.26 -41.06
N GLY A 69 7.03 10.78 -39.82
CA GLY A 69 8.18 10.43 -38.98
C GLY A 69 7.77 9.63 -37.75
N ARG A 70 8.75 9.12 -36.99
CA ARG A 70 8.50 8.44 -35.72
C ARG A 70 8.73 9.42 -34.56
N ASP A 71 7.87 9.39 -33.55
CA ASP A 71 8.15 10.03 -32.26
C ASP A 71 9.13 9.14 -31.45
N CYS A 72 10.38 9.07 -31.93
CA CYS A 72 11.33 8.03 -31.50
C CYS A 72 11.62 8.06 -30.00
N GLU A 73 11.73 9.25 -29.40
CA GLU A 73 12.24 9.36 -28.03
C GLU A 73 11.16 9.02 -26.99
N PHE A 74 9.97 9.60 -27.11
CA PHE A 74 8.89 9.35 -26.17
C PHE A 74 8.33 7.94 -26.33
N TYR A 75 8.13 7.48 -27.57
CA TYR A 75 7.66 6.14 -27.86
C TYR A 75 8.61 5.07 -27.31
N HIS A 76 9.93 5.22 -27.53
CA HIS A 76 10.89 4.21 -27.08
C HIS A 76 10.94 4.09 -25.56
N ARG A 77 10.94 5.22 -24.84
CA ARG A 77 10.84 5.22 -23.37
C ARG A 77 9.57 4.50 -22.91
N LEU A 78 8.44 4.75 -23.58
CA LEU A 78 7.15 4.18 -23.20
C LEU A 78 7.08 2.66 -23.43
N VAL A 79 7.67 2.19 -24.52
CA VAL A 79 7.82 0.74 -24.80
C VAL A 79 8.69 0.09 -23.74
N GLN A 80 9.87 0.65 -23.45
CA GLN A 80 10.76 0.13 -22.39
C GLN A 80 10.05 0.05 -21.03
N PHE A 81 9.28 1.08 -20.67
CA PHE A 81 8.49 1.09 -19.44
C PHE A 81 7.39 0.01 -19.44
N VAL A 82 6.67 -0.17 -20.55
CA VAL A 82 5.63 -1.20 -20.64
C VAL A 82 6.23 -2.59 -20.56
N ASP A 83 7.39 -2.82 -21.18
CA ASP A 83 8.10 -4.10 -21.17
C ASP A 83 8.72 -4.42 -19.79
N SER A 84 9.22 -3.42 -19.06
CA SER A 84 9.75 -3.64 -17.70
C SER A 84 8.64 -3.97 -16.68
N TYR A 85 7.39 -3.68 -17.01
CA TYR A 85 6.19 -3.96 -16.21
C TYR A 85 5.33 -5.08 -16.84
N ASP A 86 5.94 -6.05 -17.52
CA ASP A 86 5.25 -7.21 -18.10
C ASP A 86 5.83 -8.53 -17.56
N PRO A 87 5.20 -9.17 -16.55
CA PRO A 87 3.97 -8.76 -15.85
C PRO A 87 4.22 -7.64 -14.82
N PRO A 88 3.21 -6.81 -14.46
CA PRO A 88 3.43 -5.61 -13.64
C PRO A 88 3.98 -5.88 -12.23
N VAL A 89 3.63 -7.03 -11.64
CA VAL A 89 4.12 -7.40 -10.29
C VAL A 89 5.64 -7.48 -10.26
N LYS A 90 6.26 -8.01 -11.31
CA LYS A 90 7.72 -8.13 -11.39
C LYS A 90 8.39 -6.74 -11.40
N GLY A 91 7.91 -5.86 -12.27
CA GLY A 91 8.43 -4.48 -12.33
C GLY A 91 8.22 -3.70 -11.04
N LEU A 92 7.09 -3.94 -10.36
CA LEU A 92 6.81 -3.36 -9.03
C LEU A 92 7.80 -3.85 -7.96
N GLN A 93 8.04 -5.16 -7.89
CA GLN A 93 8.98 -5.75 -6.94
C GLN A 93 10.40 -5.23 -7.16
N GLU A 94 10.83 -5.10 -8.42
CA GLU A 94 12.14 -4.54 -8.77
C GLU A 94 12.26 -3.07 -8.37
N ASP A 95 11.28 -2.22 -8.70
CA ASP A 95 11.30 -0.79 -8.41
C ASP A 95 11.20 -0.48 -6.91
N LEU A 96 10.44 -1.28 -6.15
CA LEU A 96 10.14 -1.02 -4.74
C LEU A 96 11.00 -1.83 -3.77
N ASN A 97 11.94 -2.65 -4.27
CA ASN A 97 12.85 -3.45 -3.45
C ASN A 97 13.58 -2.63 -2.37
N PHE A 98 14.05 -1.43 -2.73
CA PHE A 98 14.74 -0.53 -1.78
C PHE A 98 13.86 -0.05 -0.63
N VAL A 99 12.54 0.00 -0.85
CA VAL A 99 11.54 0.46 0.12
C VAL A 99 11.07 -0.71 1.00
N SER A 100 11.35 -1.95 0.59
CA SER A 100 10.88 -3.18 1.24
C SER A 100 11.06 -3.18 2.77
N PRO A 101 12.25 -2.83 3.34
CA PRO A 101 12.43 -2.86 4.78
C PRO A 101 11.48 -1.92 5.52
N ARG A 102 11.24 -0.73 4.94
CA ARG A 102 10.33 0.27 5.50
C ARG A 102 8.88 -0.19 5.44
N ILE A 103 8.47 -0.83 4.33
CA ILE A 103 7.14 -1.43 4.23
C ILE A 103 6.98 -2.51 5.29
N GLY A 104 7.95 -3.41 5.45
CA GLY A 104 7.91 -4.46 6.48
C GLY A 104 7.76 -3.90 7.89
N GLU A 105 8.48 -2.83 8.25
CA GLU A 105 8.34 -2.14 9.54
C GLU A 105 6.93 -1.59 9.75
N VAL A 106 6.35 -0.96 8.71
CA VAL A 106 4.99 -0.43 8.77
C VAL A 106 3.97 -1.55 8.96
N LEU A 107 4.10 -2.65 8.21
CA LEU A 107 3.18 -3.80 8.29
C LEU A 107 3.25 -4.48 9.67
N GLU A 108 4.44 -4.58 10.24
CA GLU A 108 4.64 -5.10 11.59
C GLU A 108 4.02 -4.18 12.65
N ALA A 109 4.13 -2.87 12.49
CA ALA A 109 3.55 -1.88 13.40
C ALA A 109 2.02 -1.89 13.42
N ILE A 110 1.35 -2.19 12.30
CA ILE A 110 -0.13 -2.32 12.24
C ILE A 110 -0.62 -3.72 12.66
N GLY A 111 0.26 -4.71 12.72
CA GLY A 111 -0.08 -6.10 13.07
C GLY A 111 -0.95 -6.25 14.32
N PRO A 112 -0.64 -5.61 15.45
CA PRO A 112 -1.48 -5.67 16.66
C PRO A 112 -2.93 -5.21 16.45
N VAL A 113 -3.16 -4.22 15.57
CA VAL A 113 -4.50 -3.72 15.23
C VAL A 113 -5.24 -4.73 14.36
N ILE A 114 -4.54 -5.35 13.41
CA ILE A 114 -5.07 -6.42 12.55
C ILE A 114 -5.52 -7.62 13.42
N PHE A 115 -4.68 -8.09 14.34
CA PHE A 115 -5.04 -9.17 15.27
C PHE A 115 -6.20 -8.79 16.20
N LEU A 116 -6.21 -7.55 16.72
CA LEU A 116 -7.32 -7.08 17.55
C LEU A 116 -8.64 -7.04 16.77
N SER A 117 -8.59 -6.72 15.47
CA SER A 117 -9.78 -6.63 14.62
C SER A 117 -10.53 -7.97 14.45
N THR A 118 -9.86 -9.10 14.67
CA THR A 118 -10.45 -10.43 14.56
C THR A 118 -10.88 -11.01 15.91
N ASP A 119 -10.31 -10.53 17.03
CA ASP A 119 -10.70 -10.95 18.37
C ASP A 119 -11.96 -10.22 18.88
N THR A 120 -13.11 -10.68 18.38
CA THR A 120 -14.43 -10.17 18.78
C THR A 120 -14.72 -10.29 20.29
N LYS A 121 -14.15 -11.30 20.97
CA LYS A 121 -14.33 -11.47 22.42
C LYS A 121 -13.60 -10.38 23.18
N LYS A 122 -12.34 -10.13 22.82
CA LYS A 122 -11.55 -9.05 23.41
C LYS A 122 -12.15 -7.68 23.11
N LEU A 123 -12.58 -7.43 21.87
CA LEU A 123 -13.25 -6.18 21.50
C LEU A 123 -14.47 -5.88 22.36
N ARG A 124 -15.29 -6.91 22.63
CA ARG A 124 -16.48 -6.81 23.48
C ARG A 124 -16.12 -6.62 24.96
N ASN A 125 -15.20 -7.43 25.48
CA ASN A 125 -14.85 -7.44 26.90
C ASN A 125 -14.17 -6.13 27.33
N GLU A 126 -13.34 -5.56 26.45
CA GLU A 126 -12.65 -4.28 26.71
C GLU A 126 -13.50 -3.07 26.33
N GLY A 127 -14.67 -3.26 25.71
CA GLY A 127 -15.62 -2.19 25.42
C GLY A 127 -15.09 -1.15 24.42
N PHE A 128 -14.28 -1.54 23.44
CA PHE A 128 -13.67 -0.62 22.47
C PHE A 128 -14.68 0.24 21.68
N LEU A 129 -15.88 -0.30 21.46
CA LEU A 129 -16.97 0.35 20.71
C LEU A 129 -18.11 0.79 21.64
N SER A 130 -17.96 0.61 22.95
CA SER A 130 -18.99 0.97 23.92
C SER A 130 -18.83 2.44 24.32
N PRO A 131 -19.90 3.24 24.29
CA PRO A 131 -19.91 4.58 24.88
C PRO A 131 -19.91 4.54 26.43
N PHE A 132 -20.09 3.35 27.01
CA PHE A 132 -20.03 3.12 28.45
C PHE A 132 -18.73 2.42 28.81
N HIS A 133 -18.09 2.89 29.88
CA HIS A 133 -16.91 2.23 30.41
C HIS A 133 -17.29 0.89 31.08
N PRO A 134 -16.65 -0.26 30.75
CA PRO A 134 -17.01 -1.56 31.32
C PRO A 134 -16.99 -1.63 32.85
N ARG A 135 -16.17 -0.79 33.49
CA ARG A 135 -16.06 -0.70 34.97
C ARG A 135 -16.88 0.44 35.60
N TYR A 136 -17.35 1.40 34.80
CA TYR A 136 -18.05 2.59 35.29
C TYR A 136 -19.26 2.90 34.38
N PRO A 137 -20.34 2.11 34.48
CA PRO A 137 -21.47 2.17 33.54
C PRO A 137 -22.28 3.46 33.64
N ASP A 138 -22.20 4.18 34.75
CA ASP A 138 -22.96 5.42 34.99
C ASP A 138 -22.32 6.67 34.37
N ILE A 139 -21.14 6.53 33.76
CA ILE A 139 -20.40 7.63 33.16
C ILE A 139 -20.34 7.41 31.65
N LEU A 140 -20.89 8.37 30.89
CA LEU A 140 -20.62 8.48 29.46
C LEU A 140 -19.17 8.93 29.31
N THR A 141 -18.29 8.02 28.92
CA THR A 141 -16.88 8.32 28.67
C THR A 141 -16.54 8.02 27.22
N ASN A 142 -15.41 8.55 26.75
CA ASN A 142 -14.78 7.98 25.56
C ASN A 142 -14.54 6.47 25.79
N SER A 143 -14.40 5.69 24.71
CA SER A 143 -14.02 4.27 24.78
C SER A 143 -12.87 4.09 25.78
N ALA A 144 -12.80 2.95 26.48
CA ALA A 144 -11.70 2.67 27.42
C ALA A 144 -10.29 2.78 26.78
N HIS A 145 -10.22 2.73 25.44
CA HIS A 145 -8.99 2.78 24.66
C HIS A 145 -9.13 3.68 23.41
N PRO A 146 -9.17 5.02 23.55
CA PRO A 146 -9.47 5.94 22.44
C PRO A 146 -8.48 5.85 21.28
N MET A 147 -7.18 5.71 21.57
CA MET A 147 -6.15 5.58 20.51
C MET A 147 -6.32 4.28 19.71
N ARG A 148 -6.59 3.16 20.38
CA ARG A 148 -6.80 1.87 19.70
C ARG A 148 -8.14 1.83 18.96
N ALA A 149 -9.17 2.51 19.46
CA ALA A 149 -10.44 2.65 18.76
C ALA A 149 -10.28 3.45 17.46
N GLN A 150 -9.43 4.48 17.46
CA GLN A 150 -9.08 5.23 16.26
C GLN A 150 -8.34 4.35 15.23
N ASP A 151 -7.37 3.55 15.67
CA ASP A 151 -6.67 2.61 14.79
C ASP A 151 -7.61 1.53 14.23
N LEU A 152 -8.57 1.06 15.04
CA LEU A 152 -9.59 0.11 14.58
C LEU A 152 -10.47 0.68 13.46
N ALA A 153 -10.68 2.00 13.42
CA ALA A 153 -11.39 2.65 12.32
C ALA A 153 -10.64 2.56 10.99
N ASN A 154 -9.31 2.40 11.02
CA ASN A 154 -8.44 2.31 9.85
C ASN A 154 -8.16 0.86 9.39
N VAL A 155 -8.79 -0.13 10.03
CA VAL A 155 -8.53 -1.57 9.77
C VAL A 155 -8.69 -1.93 8.30
N THR A 156 -9.65 -1.34 7.58
CA THR A 156 -9.85 -1.60 6.15
C THR A 156 -8.63 -1.18 5.32
N SER A 157 -8.05 -0.02 5.61
CA SER A 157 -6.83 0.46 4.94
C SER A 157 -5.63 -0.41 5.31
N TYR A 158 -5.46 -0.75 6.60
CA TYR A 158 -4.37 -1.60 7.06
C TYR A 158 -4.40 -2.99 6.43
N ARG A 159 -5.59 -3.55 6.27
CA ARG A 159 -5.82 -4.79 5.52
C ARG A 159 -5.32 -4.66 4.08
N GLU A 160 -5.72 -3.60 3.40
CA GLU A 160 -5.26 -3.40 2.02
C GLU A 160 -3.75 -3.22 1.91
N TRP A 161 -3.15 -2.49 2.86
CA TRP A 161 -1.71 -2.30 2.96
C TRP A 161 -0.97 -3.63 3.15
N VAL A 162 -1.49 -4.53 3.98
CA VAL A 162 -0.94 -5.88 4.19
C VAL A 162 -0.92 -6.67 2.89
N VAL A 163 -2.05 -6.70 2.17
CA VAL A 163 -2.16 -7.48 0.91
C VAL A 163 -1.22 -6.93 -0.16
N LEU A 164 -1.26 -5.62 -0.42
CA LEU A 164 -0.43 -5.01 -1.46
C LEU A 164 1.04 -4.95 -1.05
N GLY A 165 1.32 -4.74 0.23
CA GLY A 165 2.66 -4.70 0.79
C GLY A 165 3.39 -6.03 0.64
N TYR A 166 2.82 -7.14 1.12
CA TYR A 166 3.46 -8.45 0.98
C TYR A 166 3.47 -8.99 -0.46
N LEU A 167 2.55 -8.55 -1.33
CA LEU A 167 2.59 -8.87 -2.76
C LEU A 167 3.83 -8.28 -3.44
N VAL A 168 4.21 -7.06 -3.07
CA VAL A 168 5.28 -6.29 -3.73
C VAL A 168 6.61 -6.37 -2.96
N CYS A 169 6.56 -6.69 -1.67
CA CYS A 169 7.71 -6.87 -0.80
C CYS A 169 7.67 -8.28 -0.19
N PRO A 170 7.84 -9.35 -1.01
CA PRO A 170 7.65 -10.73 -0.55
C PRO A 170 8.67 -11.17 0.51
N ASP A 171 9.88 -10.61 0.49
CA ASP A 171 10.93 -10.94 1.46
C ASP A 171 10.53 -10.57 2.89
N GLU A 172 9.63 -9.59 3.07
CA GLU A 172 9.13 -9.21 4.38
C GLU A 172 8.24 -10.28 5.02
N LEU A 173 7.74 -11.25 4.25
CA LEU A 173 7.03 -12.42 4.79
C LEU A 173 7.94 -13.32 5.63
N LEU A 174 9.26 -13.21 5.49
CA LEU A 174 10.23 -13.98 6.28
C LEU A 174 10.34 -13.47 7.73
N ARG A 175 9.74 -12.31 8.06
CA ARG A 175 9.70 -11.82 9.44
C ARG A 175 8.74 -12.66 10.30
N VAL A 176 9.06 -12.75 11.59
CA VAL A 176 8.44 -13.68 12.56
C VAL A 176 6.90 -13.64 12.56
N THR A 177 6.30 -12.45 12.56
CA THR A 177 4.83 -12.27 12.66
C THR A 177 4.16 -12.02 11.31
N SER A 178 4.91 -11.89 10.23
CA SER A 178 4.38 -11.41 8.95
C SER A 178 3.43 -12.40 8.27
N ILE A 179 3.72 -13.70 8.37
CA ILE A 179 2.82 -14.75 7.89
C ILE A 179 1.50 -14.71 8.67
N ASP A 180 1.57 -14.58 10.00
CA ASP A 180 0.36 -14.52 10.83
C ASP A 180 -0.49 -13.30 10.47
N ILE A 181 0.13 -12.14 10.25
CA ILE A 181 -0.57 -10.92 9.82
C ILE A 181 -1.23 -11.12 8.45
N ALA A 182 -0.52 -11.71 7.49
CA ALA A 182 -1.05 -11.98 6.16
C ALA A 182 -2.20 -12.98 6.18
N MET A 183 -2.14 -14.00 7.03
CA MET A 183 -3.15 -15.05 7.17
C MET A 183 -4.44 -14.58 7.86
N VAL A 184 -4.40 -13.49 8.63
CA VAL A 184 -5.56 -12.93 9.30
C VAL A 184 -6.58 -12.35 8.31
N HIS A 185 -6.20 -12.12 7.06
CA HIS A 185 -7.12 -11.73 6.00
C HIS A 185 -8.15 -12.82 5.67
N PRO A 186 -9.43 -12.62 6.02
CA PRO A 186 -10.49 -13.44 5.45
C PRO A 186 -10.80 -12.89 4.05
N VAL A 187 -10.94 -13.80 3.09
CA VAL A 187 -11.60 -13.55 1.80
C VAL A 187 -12.99 -12.96 2.03
#